data_AF-A0A1I7WQL6-F1
#
_entry.id   AF-A0A1I7WQL6-F1
#
_cell.length_a   1.000
_cell.length_b   1.000
_cell.length_c   1.000
_cell.angle_alpha   90.00
_cell.angle_beta   90.00
_cell.angle_gamma   90.00
#
_symmetry.space_group_name_H-M   'P 1'
#
loop_
_entity.id
_entity.type
_entity.pdbx_description
1 polymer ?
#
loop_
_entity_poly.entity_id
_entity_poly.type
_entity_poly.pdbx_seq_one_letter_code
_entity_poly.pdbx_strand_id
1 'polypeptide(L)' 'MGRTSSKISLLINYLEFSKAWNELNESVIKNLVNSMPERIFQVINRNGSCTDY' A
#
# COMPACT_ATOMS: atom_id res chain seq x y z
N MET A 1 -18.16 25.09 -21.77
CA MET A 1 -16.78 24.56 -21.66
C MET A 1 -16.40 24.52 -20.19
N GLY A 2 -15.97 23.46 -19.53
CA GLY A 2 -15.80 22.05 -19.91
C GLY A 2 -15.87 21.19 -18.63
N ARG A 3 -16.86 20.30 -18.55
CA ARG A 3 -17.05 19.33 -17.46
C ARG A 3 -16.35 17.99 -17.75
N THR A 4 -15.70 17.90 -18.90
CA THR A 4 -14.99 16.73 -19.44
C THR A 4 -13.61 16.52 -18.81
N SER A 5 -13.07 17.53 -18.10
CA SER A 5 -11.74 17.47 -17.48
C SER A 5 -11.66 16.49 -16.29
N SER A 6 -12.73 16.33 -15.51
CA SER A 6 -12.70 15.55 -14.27
C SER A 6 -12.72 14.03 -14.51
N LYS A 7 -13.47 13.54 -15.50
CA LYS A 7 -13.54 12.08 -15.81
C LYS A 7 -12.24 11.57 -16.43
N ILE A 8 -11.63 12.35 -17.32
CA ILE A 8 -10.35 12.00 -17.94
C ILE A 8 -9.24 11.98 -16.88
N SER A 9 -9.20 12.97 -15.99
CA SER A 9 -8.24 13.01 -14.87
C SER A 9 -8.39 11.80 -13.93
N LEU A 10 -9.61 11.42 -13.55
CA LEU A 10 -9.87 10.21 -12.77
C LEU A 10 -9.35 8.94 -13.47
N LEU A 11 -9.58 8.83 -14.78
CA LEU A 11 -9.15 7.67 -15.55
C LEU A 11 -7.62 7.58 -15.63
N ILE A 12 -6.94 8.71 -15.83
CA ILE A 12 -5.47 8.79 -15.84
C ILE A 12 -4.91 8.36 -14.49
N ASN A 13 -5.43 8.90 -13.38
CA ASN A 13 -4.98 8.53 -12.03
C ASN A 13 -5.17 7.03 -11.75
N TYR A 14 -6.27 6.45 -12.21
CA TYR A 14 -6.52 5.00 -12.07
C TYR A 14 -5.50 4.17 -12.87
N LEU A 15 -5.20 4.57 -14.11
CA LEU A 15 -4.24 3.87 -14.96
C LEU A 15 -2.82 3.96 -14.39
N GLU A 16 -2.42 5.12 -13.86
CA GLU A 16 -1.13 5.31 -13.19
C GLU A 16 -1.01 4.45 -11.94
N PHE A 17 -2.06 4.40 -11.12
CA PHE A 17 -2.10 3.52 -9.95
C PHE A 17 -2.01 2.05 -10.33
N SER A 18 -2.79 1.61 -11.33
CA SER A 18 -2.76 0.23 -11.81
C SER A 18 -1.38 -0.16 -12.35
N LYS A 19 -0.73 0.75 -13.08
CA LYS A 19 0.63 0.53 -13.57
C LYS A 19 1.63 0.39 -12.41
N ALA A 20 1.61 1.31 -11.46
CA ALA A 20 2.47 1.24 -10.27
C ALA A 20 2.21 -0.03 -9.44
N TRP A 21 0.95 -0.45 -9.32
CA TRP A 21 0.58 -1.69 -8.63
C TRP A 21 1.11 -2.93 -9.35
N ASN A 22 1.05 -2.97 -10.68
CA ASN A 22 1.58 -4.09 -11.47
C ASN A 22 3.12 -4.13 -11.48
N GLU A 23 3.79 -2.99 -11.25
CA GLU A 23 5.24 -2.90 -11.12
C GLU A 23 5.74 -3.29 -9.71
N LEU A 24 4.85 -3.46 -8.73
CA LEU A 24 5.24 -3.93 -7.41
C LEU A 24 5.84 -5.33 -7.50
N ASN A 25 7.08 -5.43 -7.03
CA ASN A 25 7.79 -6.70 -7.01
C ASN A 25 7.16 -7.65 -6.00
N GLU A 26 6.78 -8.84 -6.45
CA GLU A 26 6.19 -9.90 -5.62
C GLU A 26 7.04 -10.20 -4.38
N SER A 27 8.36 -10.13 -4.49
CA SER A 27 9.27 -10.32 -3.34
C SER A 27 9.09 -9.26 -2.25
N VAL A 28 8.77 -8.01 -2.60
CA VAL A 28 8.52 -6.95 -1.62
C VAL A 28 7.24 -7.25 -0.84
N ILE A 29 6.19 -7.71 -1.52
CA ILE A 29 4.94 -8.13 -0.88
C ILE A 29 5.19 -9.34 0.03
N LYS A 30 5.93 -10.35 -0.45
CA LYS A 30 6.30 -11.52 0.35
C LYS A 30 7.10 -11.14 1.59
N ASN A 31 8.09 -10.26 1.46
CA ASN A 31 8.89 -9.79 2.59
C ASN A 31 8.03 -9.03 3.61
N LEU A 32 7.09 -8.19 3.14
CA LEU A 32 6.15 -7.51 4.03
C LEU A 32 5.29 -8.51 4.81
N VAL A 33 4.69 -9.49 4.13
CA VAL A 33 3.86 -10.54 4.78
C VAL A 33 4.70 -11.37 5.75
N ASN A 34 5.91 -11.77 5.35
CA ASN A 34 6.82 -12.54 6.18
C ASN A 34 7.26 -11.78 7.43
N SER A 35 7.24 -10.44 7.43
CA SER A 35 7.55 -9.60 8.60
C SER A 35 6.37 -9.37 9.57
N MET A 36 5.15 -9.78 9.20
CA MET A 36 3.96 -9.56 10.04
C MET A 36 4.04 -10.25 11.42
N PRO A 37 4.52 -11.50 11.56
CA PRO A 37 4.67 -12.14 12.86
C PRO A 37 5.56 -11.32 13.81
N GLU A 38 6.68 -10.80 13.34
CA GLU A 38 7.59 -9.97 14.14
C GLU A 38 6.92 -8.66 14.59
N ARG A 39 6.13 -8.02 13.72
CA ARG A 39 5.36 -6.82 14.08
C ARG A 39 4.33 -7.13 15.17
N ILE A 40 3.66 -8.28 15.08
CA ILE A 40 2.71 -8.73 16.11
C ILE A 40 3.44 -9.01 17.43
N PHE A 41 4.59 -9.69 17.39
CA PHE A 41 5.40 -9.92 18.60
C PHE A 41 5.85 -8.62 19.25
N GLN A 42 6.19 -7.59 18.48
CA GLN A 42 6.52 -6.27 19.02
C GLN A 42 5.35 -5.63 19.75
N VAL A 43 4.14 -5.68 19.17
CA VAL A 43 2.92 -5.17 19.82
C VAL A 43 2.67 -5.91 21.14
N ILE A 44 2.79 -7.24 21.15
CA ILE A 44 2.64 -8.06 22.36
C ILE A 44 3.67 -7.65 23.43
N ASN A 45 4.95 -7.54 23.05
CA ASN A 45 6.02 -7.16 23.96
C ASN A 45 5.88 -5.73 24.52
N ARG A 46 5.18 -4.85 23.78
CA ARG A 46 4.82 -3.51 24.24
C ARG A 46 3.47 -3.46 24.96
N ASN A 47 2.91 -4.60 25.38
CA ASN A 47 1.60 -4.72 26.04
C ASN A 47 0.47 -4.08 25.24
N GLY A 48 0.50 -4.22 23.91
CA GLY A 48 -0.47 -3.62 23.01
C GLY A 48 -0.22 -2.15 22.67
N SER A 49 0.87 -1.54 23.16
CA SER A 49 1.23 -0.16 22.83
C SER A 49 1.76 -0.03 21.40
N CYS A 50 1.79 1.21 20.90
CA CYS A 50 2.19 1.55 19.54
C CYS A 50 3.62 1.08 19.23
N THR A 51 3.80 0.57 18.02
CA THR A 51 5.11 0.23 17.44
C THR A 51 5.54 1.30 16.45
N ASP A 52 6.82 1.33 16.09
CA ASP A 52 7.37 2.27 15.09
C ASP A 52 7.01 1.86 13.63
N TYR A 53 6.24 0.77 13.49
CA TYR A 53 5.73 0.18 12.26
C TYR A 53 4.34 0.68 11.87
#